data_AF-A0A1W2GBA5-F1
#
_entry.id   AF-A0A1W2GBA5-F1
#
_cell.length_a   1.000
_cell.length_b   1.000
_cell.length_c   1.000
_cell.angle_alpha   90.00
_cell.angle_beta   90.00
_cell.angle_gamma   90.00
#
_symmetry.space_group_name_H-M   'P 1'
#
loop_
_entity.id
_entity.type
_entity.pdbx_description
1 polymer ?
#
loop_
_entity_poly.entity_id
_entity_poly.type
_entity_poly.pdbx_seq_one_letter_code
_entity_poly.pdbx_strand_id
1 'polypeptide(L)'
;MGRGGKSYQTNSKMKNCDPHILSQGPHFSLTHCDRCQHIGLYYKNLLIGYSRKHFARFVENYSKINFNHHAVYFPDESARIIIKTPHKDIQINLDFQEFTELKNLLQESALLLKAYELIKA
;
A
#
# COMPACT_ATOMS: atom_id res chain seq x y z
N MET A 1 19.06 9.60 -42.44
CA MET A 1 19.66 9.90 -41.13
C MET A 1 18.77 9.33 -40.03
N GLY A 2 19.03 8.09 -39.62
CA GLY A 2 18.29 7.45 -38.53
C GLY A 2 18.80 7.93 -37.17
N ARG A 3 17.88 8.27 -36.26
CA ARG A 3 18.19 8.34 -34.83
C ARG A 3 17.48 7.18 -34.16
N GLY A 4 18.26 6.15 -33.86
CA GLY A 4 17.84 5.04 -33.02
C GLY A 4 17.47 5.55 -31.63
N GLY A 5 16.18 5.48 -31.31
CA GLY A 5 15.71 5.58 -29.94
C GLY A 5 16.19 4.36 -29.19
N LYS A 6 17.08 4.56 -28.21
CA LYS A 6 17.51 3.49 -27.30
C LYS A 6 16.27 2.92 -26.61
N SER A 7 15.98 1.66 -26.88
CA SER A 7 15.00 0.86 -26.17
C SER A 7 15.30 0.93 -24.68
N TYR A 8 14.39 1.45 -23.87
CA TYR A 8 14.43 1.30 -22.43
C TYR A 8 14.45 -0.20 -22.13
N GLN A 9 15.59 -0.70 -21.64
CA GLN A 9 15.70 -2.07 -21.15
C GLN A 9 14.81 -2.18 -19.92
N THR A 10 13.62 -2.73 -20.10
CA THR A 10 12.76 -3.15 -18.99
C THR A 10 13.46 -4.31 -18.29
N ASN A 11 13.77 -4.10 -17.02
CA ASN A 11 14.35 -5.08 -16.13
C ASN A 11 13.56 -6.41 -16.24
N SER A 12 14.23 -7.50 -16.60
CA SER A 12 13.63 -8.76 -17.10
C SER A 12 12.77 -9.53 -16.07
N LYS A 13 12.60 -9.01 -14.85
CA LYS A 13 11.75 -9.59 -13.79
C LYS A 13 10.27 -9.21 -13.87
N MET A 14 9.88 -8.34 -14.80
CA MET A 14 8.52 -7.77 -14.85
C MET A 14 7.58 -8.43 -15.88
N LYS A 15 7.96 -9.56 -16.49
CA LYS A 15 7.16 -10.16 -17.57
C LYS A 15 5.93 -10.97 -17.13
N ASN A 16 5.66 -11.12 -15.83
CA ASN A 16 4.57 -12.00 -15.37
C ASN A 16 3.93 -11.58 -14.03
N CYS A 17 3.96 -10.29 -13.65
CA CYS A 17 3.21 -9.83 -12.48
C CYS A 17 1.73 -9.76 -12.84
N ASP A 18 0.91 -10.58 -12.16
CA ASP A 18 -0.54 -10.67 -12.33
C ASP A 18 -1.18 -10.55 -10.95
N PRO A 19 -1.35 -9.31 -10.43
CA PRO A 19 -1.89 -9.09 -9.09
C PRO A 19 -3.42 -9.21 -9.11
N HIS A 20 -3.97 -9.94 -8.14
CA HIS A 20 -5.40 -9.94 -7.86
C HIS A 20 -5.71 -9.03 -6.66
N ILE A 21 -6.94 -8.52 -6.61
CA ILE A 21 -7.42 -7.70 -5.48
C ILE A 21 -7.63 -8.59 -4.27
N LEU A 22 -7.07 -8.18 -3.12
CA LEU A 22 -7.33 -8.76 -1.80
C LEU A 22 -8.53 -8.07 -1.16
N SER A 23 -8.49 -6.75 -1.08
CA SER A 23 -9.57 -5.93 -0.54
C SER A 23 -9.59 -4.56 -1.22
N GLN A 24 -10.76 -3.94 -1.24
CA GLN A 24 -10.97 -2.66 -1.91
C GLN A 24 -11.98 -1.82 -1.13
N GLY A 25 -11.66 -0.54 -0.99
CA GLY A 25 -12.57 0.49 -0.49
C GLY A 25 -12.67 1.68 -1.44
N PRO A 26 -13.39 2.72 -1.04
CA PRO A 26 -13.56 3.94 -1.84
C PRO A 26 -12.26 4.61 -2.28
N HIS A 27 -11.23 4.63 -1.43
CA HIS A 27 -9.99 5.36 -1.66
C HIS A 27 -8.79 4.44 -1.93
N PHE A 28 -8.83 3.22 -1.40
CA PHE A 28 -7.69 2.30 -1.46
C PHE A 28 -8.04 0.97 -2.12
N SER A 29 -7.03 0.38 -2.77
CA SER A 29 -7.08 -1.03 -3.19
C SER A 29 -5.81 -1.75 -2.74
N LEU A 30 -5.98 -2.91 -2.14
CA LEU A 30 -4.90 -3.82 -1.79
C LEU A 30 -4.92 -5.01 -2.75
N THR A 31 -3.74 -5.33 -3.26
CA THR A 31 -3.56 -6.41 -4.21
C THR A 31 -2.45 -7.34 -3.77
N HIS A 32 -2.47 -8.57 -4.27
CA HIS A 32 -1.42 -9.54 -4.06
C HIS A 32 -1.13 -10.29 -5.36
N CYS A 33 0.14 -10.50 -5.66
CA CYS A 33 0.55 -11.34 -6.76
C CYS A 33 1.21 -12.62 -6.23
N ASP A 34 0.59 -13.77 -6.50
CA ASP A 34 1.12 -15.08 -6.11
C ASP A 34 2.46 -15.42 -6.78
N ARG A 35 2.81 -14.77 -7.90
CA ARG A 35 4.05 -15.05 -8.63
C ARG A 35 5.25 -14.30 -8.07
N CYS A 36 5.13 -12.98 -7.91
CA CYS A 36 6.21 -12.15 -7.38
C CYS A 36 6.13 -11.92 -5.88
N GLN A 37 5.08 -12.46 -5.22
CA GLN A 37 4.84 -12.40 -3.77
C GLN A 37 4.78 -10.96 -3.23
N HIS A 38 4.41 -10.03 -4.11
CA HIS A 38 4.33 -8.61 -3.80
C HIS A 38 2.90 -8.24 -3.42
N ILE A 39 2.80 -7.36 -2.42
CA ILE A 39 1.53 -6.77 -1.99
C ILE A 39 1.55 -5.31 -2.41
N GLY A 40 0.54 -4.88 -3.16
CA GLY A 40 0.42 -3.51 -3.65
C GLY A 40 -0.69 -2.77 -2.93
N LEU A 41 -0.38 -1.61 -2.35
CA LEU A 41 -1.36 -0.64 -1.86
C LEU A 41 -1.48 0.50 -2.88
N TYR A 42 -2.66 0.66 -3.46
CA TYR A 42 -3.00 1.72 -4.39
C TYR A 42 -3.77 2.82 -3.67
N TYR A 43 -3.36 4.07 -3.87
CA TYR A 43 -4.03 5.26 -3.35
C TYR A 43 -3.81 6.43 -4.31
N LYS A 44 -4.86 6.88 -5.00
CA LYS A 44 -4.78 7.93 -6.04
C LYS A 44 -3.65 7.63 -7.04
N ASN A 45 -2.61 8.45 -7.08
CA ASN A 45 -1.43 8.31 -7.95
C ASN A 45 -0.26 7.56 -7.31
N LEU A 46 -0.44 7.03 -6.10
CA LEU A 46 0.59 6.30 -5.36
C LEU A 46 0.36 4.79 -5.45
N LEU A 47 1.46 4.06 -5.69
CA LEU A 47 1.56 2.63 -5.53
C LEU A 47 2.68 2.33 -4.53
N ILE A 48 2.32 1.70 -3.41
CA ILE A 48 3.30 1.25 -2.42
C ILE A 48 3.42 -0.26 -2.50
N GLY A 49 4.63 -0.70 -2.77
CA GLY A 49 4.97 -2.10 -2.86
C GLY A 49 5.55 -2.64 -1.55
N TYR A 50 5.03 -3.77 -1.09
CA TYR A 50 5.52 -4.46 0.11
C TYR A 50 5.93 -5.90 -0.20
N SER A 51 7.00 -6.34 0.49
CA SER A 51 7.16 -7.76 0.79
C SER A 51 6.17 -8.18 1.89
N ARG A 52 5.83 -9.47 2.00
CA ARG A 52 4.95 -9.99 3.08
C ARG A 52 5.38 -9.53 4.47
N LYS A 53 6.69 -9.61 4.78
CA LYS A 53 7.25 -9.17 6.07
C LYS A 53 7.04 -7.68 6.32
N HIS A 54 7.30 -6.83 5.32
CA HIS A 54 7.11 -5.39 5.46
C HIS A 54 5.63 -5.03 5.57
N PHE A 55 4.76 -5.71 4.83
CA PHE A 55 3.33 -5.54 4.93
C PHE A 55 2.81 -5.89 6.35
N ALA A 56 3.16 -7.05 6.88
CA ALA A 56 2.75 -7.46 8.22
C ALA A 56 3.19 -6.45 9.30
N ARG A 57 4.43 -5.96 9.23
CA ARG A 57 4.93 -4.93 10.14
C ARG A 57 4.20 -3.60 9.96
N PHE A 58 3.87 -3.23 8.73
CA PHE A 58 3.10 -2.03 8.43
C PHE A 58 1.69 -2.12 9.05
N VAL A 59 0.98 -3.23 8.85
CA VAL A 59 -0.34 -3.49 9.45
C VAL A 59 -0.28 -3.39 10.98
N GLU A 60 0.70 -4.06 11.60
CA GLU A 60 0.88 -4.04 13.06
C GLU A 60 1.09 -2.62 13.58
N ASN A 61 2.01 -1.86 12.99
CA ASN A 61 2.29 -0.50 13.41
C ASN A 61 1.09 0.43 13.17
N TYR A 62 0.47 0.34 12.00
CA TYR A 62 -0.66 1.18 11.62
C TYR A 62 -1.87 0.95 12.54
N SER A 63 -2.13 -0.29 12.93
CA SER A 63 -3.25 -0.64 13.82
C SER A 63 -3.16 0.01 15.21
N LYS A 64 -1.95 0.30 15.69
CA LYS A 64 -1.69 0.94 16.99
C LYS A 64 -1.88 2.46 16.96
N ILE A 65 -2.02 3.04 15.78
CA ILE A 65 -2.21 4.47 15.61
C ILE A 65 -3.63 4.86 16.04
N ASN A 66 -3.73 5.95 16.82
CA ASN A 66 -4.97 6.61 17.20
C ASN A 66 -5.04 7.98 16.51
N PHE A 67 -6.01 8.17 15.62
CA PHE A 67 -6.15 9.40 14.84
C PHE A 67 -6.28 10.64 15.74
N ASN A 68 -7.18 10.61 16.73
CA ASN A 68 -7.48 11.76 17.59
C ASN A 68 -6.27 12.24 18.40
N HIS A 69 -5.30 11.35 18.69
CA HIS A 69 -4.09 11.71 19.45
C HIS A 69 -2.91 12.13 18.56
N HIS A 70 -2.93 11.80 17.27
CA HIS A 70 -1.79 11.96 16.37
C HIS A 70 -2.09 12.85 15.15
N ALA A 71 -3.34 13.25 14.95
CA ALA A 71 -3.71 14.17 13.89
C ALA A 71 -3.14 15.57 14.16
N VAL A 72 -2.80 16.25 13.08
CA VAL A 72 -2.36 17.64 13.06
C VAL A 72 -3.27 18.43 12.13
N TYR A 73 -3.40 19.72 12.40
CA TYR A 73 -4.14 20.62 11.52
C TYR A 73 -3.25 21.04 10.34
N PHE A 74 -3.76 20.84 9.13
CA PHE A 74 -3.15 21.34 7.91
C PHE A 74 -3.52 22.81 7.68
N PRO A 75 -2.86 23.52 6.76
CA PRO A 75 -3.15 24.93 6.48
C PRO A 75 -4.59 25.23 6.03
N ASP A 76 -5.34 24.20 5.62
CA ASP A 76 -6.75 24.26 5.26
C ASP A 76 -7.69 23.96 6.45
N GLU A 77 -7.16 23.97 7.67
CA GLU A 77 -7.85 23.69 8.93
C GLU A 77 -8.41 22.25 9.03
N SER A 78 -8.09 21.38 8.08
CA SER A 78 -8.47 19.97 8.13
C SER A 78 -7.52 19.19 9.04
N ALA A 79 -8.09 18.35 9.91
CA ALA A 79 -7.32 17.42 10.73
C ALA A 79 -6.87 16.23 9.87
N ARG A 80 -5.56 15.98 9.83
CA ARG A 80 -4.99 14.85 9.08
C ARG A 80 -3.91 14.17 9.88
N ILE A 81 -3.73 12.87 9.62
CA ILE A 81 -2.60 12.13 10.16
C ILE A 81 -1.51 11.97 9.11
N ILE A 82 -0.25 12.03 9.54
CA ILE A 82 0.92 11.91 8.68
C ILE A 82 1.56 10.53 8.87
N ILE A 83 1.56 9.74 7.80
CA ILE A 83 2.22 8.45 7.71
C ILE A 83 3.58 8.64 7.03
N LYS A 84 4.65 8.36 7.77
CA LYS A 84 6.02 8.43 7.25
C LYS A 84 6.30 7.23 6.35
N THR A 85 6.80 7.49 5.14
CA THR A 85 7.36 6.43 4.31
C THR A 85 8.84 6.20 4.64
N PRO A 86 9.47 5.10 4.18
CA PRO A 86 10.91 4.92 4.30
C PRO A 86 11.73 6.01 3.58
N HIS A 87 11.14 6.72 2.62
CA HIS A 87 11.77 7.83 1.93
C HIS A 87 11.50 9.13 2.71
N LYS A 88 12.55 9.83 3.14
CA LYS A 88 12.43 10.99 4.04
C LYS A 88 11.57 12.12 3.46
N ASP A 89 11.63 12.28 2.14
CA ASP A 89 10.94 13.36 1.43
C ASP A 89 9.51 13.01 1.01
N ILE A 90 9.05 11.77 1.28
CA ILE A 90 7.71 11.32 0.90
C ILE A 90 6.95 10.94 2.16
N GLN A 91 5.85 11.63 2.39
CA GLN A 91 4.91 11.35 3.47
C GLN A 91 3.51 11.30 2.90
N ILE A 92 2.67 10.47 3.51
CA ILE A 92 1.26 10.35 3.14
C ILE A 92 0.46 11.02 4.23
N ASN A 93 -0.46 11.89 3.86
CA ASN A 93 -1.42 12.47 4.80
C ASN A 93 -2.79 11.90 4.49
N LEU A 94 -3.54 11.56 5.54
CA LEU A 94 -4.88 10.97 5.44
C LEU A 94 -5.83 11.73 6.36
N ASP A 95 -7.04 11.98 5.88
CA ASP A 95 -8.13 12.41 6.76
C ASP A 95 -8.64 11.25 7.63
N PHE A 96 -9.63 11.52 8.49
CA PHE A 96 -10.19 10.51 9.39
C PHE A 96 -10.85 9.33 8.65
N GLN A 97 -11.55 9.61 7.55
CA GLN A 97 -12.24 8.60 6.76
C GLN A 97 -11.23 7.72 6.04
N GLU A 98 -10.27 8.32 5.33
CA GLU A 98 -9.19 7.61 4.66
C GLU A 98 -8.35 6.79 5.65
N PHE A 99 -8.05 7.35 6.83
CA PHE A 99 -7.32 6.63 7.87
C PHE A 99 -8.05 5.38 8.34
N THR A 100 -9.34 5.51 8.63
CA THR A 100 -10.19 4.43 9.15
C THR A 100 -10.42 3.36 8.09
N GLU A 101 -10.68 3.77 6.84
CA GLU A 101 -10.79 2.85 5.71
C GLU A 101 -9.51 2.04 5.54
N LEU A 102 -8.35 2.71 5.48
CA LEU A 102 -7.08 2.02 5.33
C LEU A 102 -6.82 1.06 6.48
N LYS A 103 -7.18 1.44 7.72
CA LYS A 103 -7.06 0.55 8.89
C LYS A 103 -7.84 -0.76 8.71
N ASN A 104 -9.08 -0.65 8.26
CA ASN A 104 -9.96 -1.80 8.06
C ASN A 104 -9.44 -2.69 6.91
N LEU A 105 -9.11 -2.08 5.77
CA LEU A 105 -8.61 -2.82 4.61
C LEU A 105 -7.29 -3.54 4.89
N LEU A 106 -6.39 -2.92 5.67
CA LEU A 106 -5.14 -3.55 6.10
C LEU A 106 -5.38 -4.78 6.98
N GLN A 107 -6.32 -4.70 7.92
CA GLN A 107 -6.68 -5.82 8.79
C GLN A 107 -7.32 -6.97 8.01
N GLU A 108 -8.25 -6.64 7.11
CA GLU A 108 -8.91 -7.60 6.22
C GLU A 108 -7.90 -8.31 5.30
N SER A 109 -7.06 -7.54 4.60
CA SER A 109 -6.01 -8.10 3.73
C SER A 109 -5.04 -8.99 4.50
N ALA A 110 -4.65 -8.62 5.72
CA ALA A 110 -3.79 -9.44 6.57
C ALA A 110 -4.47 -10.76 6.97
N LEU A 111 -5.78 -10.75 7.20
CA LEU A 111 -6.56 -11.97 7.49
C LEU A 111 -6.65 -12.88 6.25
N LEU A 112 -6.98 -12.32 5.09
CA LEU A 112 -7.08 -13.06 3.83
C LEU A 112 -5.75 -13.71 3.43
N LEU A 113 -4.64 -12.99 3.57
CA LEU A 113 -3.31 -13.53 3.30
C LEU A 113 -2.98 -14.73 4.19
N LYS A 114 -3.33 -14.67 5.48
CA LYS A 114 -3.17 -15.81 6.40
C LYS A 114 -4.09 -16.97 6.02
N ALA A 115 -5.33 -16.71 5.66
CA ALA A 115 -6.26 -17.75 5.22
C ALA A 115 -5.74 -18.47 3.95
N TYR A 116 -5.20 -17.73 3.00
CA TYR A 116 -4.59 -18.32 1.80
C TYR A 116 -3.33 -19.14 2.09
N GLU A 117 -2.53 -18.76 3.09
CA GLU A 117 -1.41 -19.58 3.55
C GLU A 117 -1.90 -20.92 4.11
N LEU A 118 -3.01 -20.93 4.86
CA LEU A 118 -3.57 -22.14 5.45
C LEU A 118 -4.24 -23.06 4.42
N ILE A 119 -4.86 -22.51 3.37
CA ILE A 119 -5.53 -23.30 2.33
C ILE A 119 -4.53 -23.90 1.33
N LYS A 120 -3.40 -23.22 1.10
CA LYS A 120 -2.34 -23.67 0.19
C LYS A 120 -1.28 -24.56 0.88
N ALA A 121 -1.37 -24.76 2.20
CA ALA A 121 -0.51 -25.63 3.00
C ALA A 121 -1.00 -27.09 2.96
#